data_AF-A0A2V9U5P8-F1
#
_entry.id   AF-A0A2V9U5P8-F1
#
_cell.length_a   1.000
_cell.length_b   1.000
_cell.length_c   1.000
_cell.angle_alpha   90.00
_cell.angle_beta   90.00
_cell.angle_gamma   90.00
#
_symmetry.space_group_name_H-M   'P 1'
#
loop_
_entity.id
_entity.type
_entity.pdbx_description
1 polymer ?
#
loop_
_entity_poly.entity_id
_entity_poly.type
_entity_poly.pdbx_seq_one_letter_code
_entity_poly.pdbx_strand_id
1 'polypeptide(L)'
;MPKRGCLSFLAGLIITAPTLMSGAQHPALDRKFQTSDRCLACHNGMVTSSGQDVSIGLDWRSGMMANSSRDPYWQGSVRRESIDHPESRADIEDVCSTCHMPMSHYEAKWQGRKAEVFSFLPFEADPKKSASAEDGVSCSVCHQISREKLGTRESFNGGFVIEAPTSPRTHPEYGPFAIQAGQQRIMQTSTGGFHPTEAAEHIRDSALCGTCHTLITETLGSGGKVVGSFPEQMPYLEWLHSDYPNKSTCQSCHMPEVHEAVPVTAVLGVPRTGVHLHVFVAANFFMQGMLNRYRQDLDV
;
A
#
# COMPACT_ATOMS: atom_id res chain seq x y z
N MET A 1 -78.63 52.94 4.33
CA MET A 1 -78.98 51.53 4.57
C MET A 1 -78.03 50.64 3.78
N PRO A 2 -77.43 49.60 4.38
CA PRO A 2 -76.39 49.73 5.40
C PRO A 2 -74.99 49.47 4.84
N LYS A 3 -74.02 50.22 5.41
CA LYS A 3 -72.58 49.98 5.33
C LYS A 3 -72.24 48.69 6.09
N ARG A 4 -71.44 47.80 5.50
CA ARG A 4 -70.76 46.71 6.23
C ARG A 4 -69.27 47.01 6.24
N GLY A 5 -68.76 47.33 7.42
CA GLY A 5 -67.33 47.45 7.68
C GLY A 5 -66.71 46.07 7.80
N CYS A 6 -65.55 45.88 7.17
CA CYS A 6 -64.72 44.70 7.35
C CYS A 6 -63.55 45.09 8.25
N LEU A 7 -63.54 44.56 9.47
CA LEU A 7 -62.43 44.66 10.41
C LEU A 7 -61.20 43.94 9.82
N SER A 8 -60.07 44.64 9.75
CA SER A 8 -58.77 44.03 9.43
C SER A 8 -58.20 43.34 10.67
N PHE A 9 -58.03 42.02 10.62
CA PHE A 9 -57.23 41.27 11.60
C PHE A 9 -55.76 41.28 11.14
N LEU A 10 -54.88 41.94 11.89
CA LEU A 10 -53.44 41.74 11.78
C LEU A 10 -53.08 40.41 12.44
N ALA A 11 -52.80 39.38 11.65
CA ALA A 11 -52.14 38.16 12.13
C ALA A 11 -50.62 38.40 12.16
N GLY A 12 -50.05 38.51 13.36
CA GLY A 12 -48.60 38.54 13.56
C GLY A 12 -48.00 37.19 13.24
N LEU A 13 -47.20 37.12 12.18
CA LEU A 13 -46.46 35.93 11.78
C LEU A 13 -45.20 35.82 12.66
N ILE A 14 -45.21 34.90 13.63
CA ILE A 14 -44.01 34.55 14.39
C ILE A 14 -43.13 33.67 13.49
N ILE A 15 -42.12 34.27 12.88
CA ILE A 15 -41.09 33.54 12.12
C ILE A 15 -40.17 32.87 13.15
N THR A 16 -40.39 31.58 13.40
CA THR A 16 -39.41 30.74 14.09
C THR A 16 -38.31 30.39 13.08
N ALA A 17 -37.13 30.99 13.26
CA ALA A 17 -35.96 30.63 12.48
C ALA A 17 -35.55 29.19 12.85
N PRO A 18 -35.42 28.26 11.88
CA PRO A 18 -34.93 26.93 12.18
C PRO A 18 -33.46 27.03 12.56
N THR A 19 -33.14 26.65 13.79
CA THR A 19 -31.79 26.34 14.22
C THR A 19 -31.26 25.22 13.34
N LEU A 20 -30.37 25.56 12.41
CA LEU A 20 -29.56 24.59 11.68
C LEU A 20 -28.68 23.86 12.71
N MET A 21 -29.17 22.71 13.18
CA MET A 21 -28.34 21.73 13.87
C MET A 21 -27.26 21.33 12.86
N SER A 22 -26.02 21.76 13.10
CA SER A 22 -24.85 21.25 12.39
C SER A 22 -24.88 19.72 12.49
N GLY A 23 -25.11 19.06 11.36
CA GLY A 23 -25.07 17.60 11.29
C GLY A 23 -23.72 17.14 11.80
N ALA A 24 -23.74 16.21 12.76
CA ALA A 24 -22.52 15.53 13.21
C ALA A 24 -21.79 15.00 11.97
N GLN A 25 -20.62 15.58 11.67
CA GLN A 25 -19.75 15.11 10.61
C GLN A 25 -19.52 13.61 10.85
N HIS A 26 -20.07 12.78 9.97
CA HIS A 26 -19.75 11.37 9.97
C HIS A 26 -18.23 11.28 9.74
N PRO A 27 -17.51 10.41 10.48
CA PRO A 27 -16.10 10.20 10.23
C PRO A 27 -15.93 9.90 8.74
N ALA A 28 -15.09 10.67 8.05
CA ALA A 28 -14.81 10.41 6.65
C ALA A 28 -14.30 8.97 6.51
N LEU A 29 -14.86 8.23 5.55
CA LEU A 29 -14.46 6.86 5.23
C LEU A 29 -13.22 6.89 4.34
N ASP A 30 -12.16 7.50 4.87
CA ASP A 30 -10.93 7.72 4.12
C ASP A 30 -10.10 6.45 4.07
N ARG A 31 -9.44 6.24 2.92
CA ARG A 31 -8.42 5.21 2.79
C ARG A 31 -7.23 5.56 3.68
N LYS A 32 -6.55 4.54 4.17
CA LYS A 32 -5.44 4.72 5.09
C LYS A 32 -4.48 3.55 5.01
N PHE A 33 -3.19 3.87 4.98
CA PHE A 33 -2.12 2.90 5.21
C PHE A 33 -1.63 2.95 6.66
N GLN A 34 -0.92 1.89 7.05
CA GLN A 34 -0.14 1.84 8.27
C GLN A 34 1.24 1.29 7.97
N THR A 35 2.21 1.84 8.68
CA THR A 35 3.58 1.38 8.68
C THR A 35 3.69 0.02 9.35
N SER A 36 4.74 -0.69 8.98
CA SER A 36 5.00 -2.08 9.30
C SER A 36 5.08 -2.31 10.81
N ASP A 37 5.49 -1.32 11.62
CA ASP A 37 5.57 -1.40 13.09
C ASP A 37 4.28 -1.94 13.73
N ARG A 38 3.12 -1.60 13.15
CA ARG A 38 1.80 -2.04 13.62
C ARG A 38 1.57 -3.53 13.36
N CYS A 39 2.13 -4.06 12.28
CA CYS A 39 2.02 -5.47 11.88
C CYS A 39 3.07 -6.33 12.61
N LEU A 40 4.31 -5.84 12.68
CA LEU A 40 5.48 -6.54 13.24
C LEU A 40 5.29 -6.91 14.72
N ALA A 41 4.46 -6.17 15.45
CA ALA A 41 4.13 -6.45 16.84
C ALA A 41 3.47 -7.84 17.04
N CYS A 42 2.76 -8.35 16.03
CA CYS A 42 2.08 -9.65 16.10
C CYS A 42 2.64 -10.67 15.10
N HIS A 43 3.21 -10.22 13.99
CA HIS A 43 3.67 -11.07 12.88
C HIS A 43 5.17 -11.41 12.94
N ASN A 44 5.75 -11.45 14.15
CA ASN A 44 7.12 -11.88 14.43
C ASN A 44 7.15 -12.90 15.58
N GLY A 45 8.23 -13.68 15.67
CA GLY A 45 8.46 -14.67 16.73
C GLY A 45 7.77 -16.02 16.49
N MET A 46 7.31 -16.28 15.27
CA MET A 46 6.72 -17.56 14.90
C MET A 46 7.85 -18.53 14.54
N VAL A 47 7.75 -19.77 15.02
CA VAL A 47 8.74 -20.83 14.74
C VAL A 47 8.06 -22.11 14.27
N THR A 48 8.77 -22.88 13.44
CA THR A 48 8.36 -24.23 13.07
C THR A 48 8.56 -25.23 14.21
N SER A 49 8.07 -26.47 14.04
CA SER A 49 8.36 -27.56 14.99
C SER A 49 9.85 -27.89 15.11
N SER A 50 10.65 -27.62 14.08
CA SER A 50 12.11 -27.78 14.10
C SER A 50 12.87 -26.58 14.68
N GLY A 51 12.16 -25.52 15.07
CA GLY A 51 12.75 -24.28 15.59
C GLY A 51 13.26 -23.29 14.53
N GLN A 52 12.90 -23.48 13.25
CA GLN A 52 13.17 -22.48 12.21
C GLN A 52 12.30 -21.25 12.47
N ASP A 53 12.90 -20.05 12.40
CA ASP A 53 12.19 -18.78 12.46
C ASP A 53 11.39 -18.56 11.16
N VAL A 54 10.10 -18.27 11.28
CA VAL A 54 9.18 -17.96 10.18
C VAL A 54 8.50 -16.60 10.39
N SER A 55 9.20 -15.68 11.06
CA SER A 55 8.77 -14.30 11.29
C SER A 55 8.62 -13.53 9.98
N ILE A 56 7.36 -13.22 9.65
CA ILE A 56 6.98 -12.47 8.45
C ILE A 56 7.69 -11.11 8.39
N GLY A 57 7.70 -10.39 9.52
CA GLY A 57 8.29 -9.05 9.57
C GLY A 57 9.81 -9.04 9.46
N LEU A 58 10.49 -10.05 10.00
CA LEU A 58 11.95 -10.19 9.88
C LEU A 58 12.37 -10.55 8.45
N ASP A 59 11.65 -11.48 7.83
CA ASP A 59 11.86 -11.84 6.42
C ASP A 59 11.69 -10.61 5.52
N TRP A 60 10.55 -9.92 5.61
CA TRP A 60 10.23 -8.75 4.80
C TRP A 60 11.26 -7.63 4.98
N ARG A 61 11.63 -7.32 6.23
CA ARG A 61 12.56 -6.21 6.55
C ARG A 61 13.94 -6.41 5.91
N SER A 62 14.36 -7.66 5.70
CA SER A 62 15.63 -7.99 5.05
C SER A 62 15.58 -7.86 3.51
N GLY A 63 14.37 -7.78 2.93
CA GLY A 63 14.15 -7.76 1.48
C GLY A 63 14.23 -6.36 0.86
N MET A 64 14.27 -6.31 -0.47
CA MET A 64 14.26 -5.04 -1.21
C MET A 64 12.92 -4.29 -1.10
N MET A 65 11.82 -4.98 -0.80
CA MET A 65 10.50 -4.33 -0.63
C MET A 65 10.49 -3.37 0.57
N ALA A 66 11.01 -3.80 1.73
CA ALA A 66 11.15 -2.94 2.91
C ALA A 66 12.16 -1.79 2.70
N ASN A 67 13.12 -2.00 1.78
CA ASN A 67 14.22 -1.08 1.53
C ASN A 67 14.09 -0.33 0.20
N SER A 68 12.92 -0.37 -0.44
CA SER A 68 12.72 0.18 -1.79
C SER A 68 12.96 1.69 -1.87
N SER A 69 12.61 2.40 -0.80
CA SER A 69 12.80 3.84 -0.63
C SER A 69 14.21 4.23 -0.18
N ARG A 70 14.94 3.27 0.42
CA ARG A 70 16.31 3.42 0.93
C ARG A 70 17.38 2.97 -0.06
N ASP A 71 16.97 2.34 -1.15
CA ASP A 71 17.86 1.91 -2.21
C ASP A 71 18.65 3.12 -2.77
N PRO A 72 19.98 3.22 -2.54
CA PRO A 72 20.77 4.35 -3.01
C PRO A 72 20.89 4.39 -4.54
N TYR A 73 20.76 3.26 -5.23
CA TYR A 73 20.73 3.23 -6.69
C TYR A 73 19.44 3.88 -7.21
N TRP A 74 18.31 3.54 -6.60
CA TRP A 74 17.03 4.19 -6.91
C TRP A 74 17.07 5.69 -6.60
N GLN A 75 17.48 6.09 -5.38
CA GLN A 75 17.56 7.51 -5.01
C GLN A 75 18.47 8.30 -5.96
N GLY A 76 19.63 7.73 -6.33
CA GLY A 76 20.55 8.32 -7.29
C GLY A 76 19.93 8.46 -8.69
N SER A 77 19.16 7.46 -9.14
CA SER A 77 18.48 7.47 -10.43
C SER A 77 17.39 8.55 -10.49
N VAL A 78 16.49 8.61 -9.49
CA VAL A 78 15.45 9.67 -9.42
C VAL A 78 16.09 11.05 -9.38
N ARG A 79 17.21 11.20 -8.66
CA ARG A 79 17.94 12.47 -8.56
C ARG A 79 18.58 12.87 -9.88
N ARG A 80 19.17 11.92 -10.61
CA ARG A 80 19.76 12.16 -11.92
C ARG A 80 18.69 12.64 -12.90
N GLU A 81 17.60 11.91 -13.03
CA GLU A 81 16.48 12.26 -13.92
C GLU A 81 15.92 13.64 -13.58
N SER A 82 15.75 13.95 -12.29
CA SER A 82 15.24 15.25 -11.85
C SER A 82 16.19 16.43 -12.10
N ILE A 83 17.51 16.18 -12.14
CA ILE A 83 18.53 17.19 -12.48
C ILE A 83 18.57 17.42 -13.99
N ASP A 84 18.49 16.35 -14.78
CA ASP A 84 18.57 16.41 -16.23
C ASP A 84 17.28 16.97 -16.86
N HIS A 85 16.14 16.76 -16.19
CA HIS A 85 14.81 17.17 -16.65
C HIS A 85 14.08 18.00 -15.57
N PRO A 86 14.60 19.18 -15.20
CA PRO A 86 14.04 19.99 -14.12
C PRO A 86 12.60 20.43 -14.37
N GLU A 87 12.18 20.56 -15.64
CA GLU A 87 10.81 20.88 -16.03
C GLU A 87 9.80 19.76 -15.72
N SER A 88 10.27 18.52 -15.62
CA SER A 88 9.45 17.32 -15.37
C SER A 88 9.72 16.70 -14.01
N ARG A 89 10.48 17.38 -13.13
CA ARG A 89 10.86 16.89 -11.80
C ARG A 89 9.66 16.37 -10.99
N ALA A 90 8.55 17.11 -10.96
CA ALA A 90 7.36 16.69 -10.21
C ALA A 90 6.72 15.41 -10.77
N ASP A 91 6.75 15.20 -12.09
CA ASP A 91 6.27 13.97 -12.73
C ASP A 91 7.21 12.79 -12.46
N ILE A 92 8.51 13.03 -12.48
CA ILE A 92 9.53 12.02 -12.18
C ILE A 92 9.41 11.53 -10.74
N GLU A 93 9.33 12.45 -9.77
CA GLU A 93 9.14 12.09 -8.36
C GLU A 93 7.81 11.31 -8.16
N ASP A 94 6.74 11.73 -8.83
CA ASP A 94 5.44 11.04 -8.75
C ASP A 94 5.51 9.60 -9.29
N VAL A 95 6.03 9.40 -10.50
CA VAL A 95 6.11 8.08 -11.15
C VAL A 95 7.04 7.14 -10.39
N CYS A 96 8.22 7.63 -9.97
CA CYS A 96 9.19 6.79 -9.26
C CYS A 96 8.70 6.38 -7.86
N SER A 97 7.90 7.24 -7.20
CA SER A 97 7.34 6.94 -5.88
C SER A 97 6.26 5.86 -5.91
N THR A 98 5.58 5.65 -7.04
CA THR A 98 4.45 4.71 -7.14
C THR A 98 4.81 3.29 -6.68
N CYS A 99 6.00 2.81 -7.04
CA CYS A 99 6.46 1.47 -6.67
C CYS A 99 7.49 1.46 -5.53
N HIS A 100 8.21 2.57 -5.27
CA HIS A 100 9.30 2.62 -4.29
C HIS A 100 8.93 3.30 -2.96
N MET A 101 7.93 4.18 -2.96
CA MET A 101 7.33 4.84 -1.79
C MET A 101 5.79 4.81 -1.88
N PRO A 102 5.17 3.63 -2.09
CA PRO A 102 3.76 3.52 -2.46
C PRO A 102 2.81 4.18 -1.46
N MET A 103 3.04 4.08 -0.14
CA MET A 103 2.12 4.68 0.82
C MET A 103 2.06 6.20 0.68
N SER A 104 3.22 6.87 0.64
CA SER A 104 3.26 8.33 0.47
C SER A 104 2.77 8.77 -0.92
N HIS A 105 3.05 7.98 -1.97
CA HIS A 105 2.50 8.22 -3.31
C HIS A 105 0.98 8.25 -3.30
N TYR A 106 0.34 7.20 -2.80
CA TYR A 106 -1.10 7.08 -2.79
C TYR A 106 -1.77 8.07 -1.83
N GLU A 107 -1.15 8.37 -0.68
CA GLU A 107 -1.62 9.41 0.25
C GLU A 107 -1.62 10.80 -0.41
N ALA A 108 -0.60 11.14 -1.20
CA ALA A 108 -0.57 12.37 -1.99
C ALA A 108 -1.66 12.36 -3.09
N LYS A 109 -1.79 11.23 -3.81
CA LYS A 109 -2.79 11.03 -4.86
C LYS A 109 -4.21 11.20 -4.35
N TRP A 110 -4.55 10.66 -3.18
CA TRP A 110 -5.87 10.82 -2.56
C TRP A 110 -6.18 12.28 -2.17
N GLN A 111 -5.14 13.10 -2.00
CA GLN A 111 -5.26 14.53 -1.75
C GLN A 111 -5.22 15.37 -3.04
N GLY A 112 -5.19 14.72 -4.21
CA GLY A 112 -5.12 15.40 -5.51
C GLY A 112 -3.77 16.05 -5.79
N ARG A 113 -2.69 15.54 -5.19
CA ARG A 113 -1.32 16.05 -5.31
C ARG A 113 -0.41 14.97 -5.91
N LYS A 114 0.66 15.40 -6.56
CA LYS A 114 1.79 14.53 -6.92
C LYS A 114 2.61 14.21 -5.67
N ALA A 115 3.26 13.06 -5.66
CA ALA A 115 4.20 12.70 -4.62
C ALA A 115 5.53 13.46 -4.76
N GLU A 116 6.19 13.71 -3.64
CA GLU A 116 7.44 14.48 -3.57
C GLU A 116 8.52 13.64 -2.87
N VAL A 117 9.25 12.81 -3.61
CA VAL A 117 10.32 11.94 -3.11
C VAL A 117 11.36 12.71 -2.28
N PHE A 118 11.86 13.83 -2.80
CA PHE A 118 12.93 14.58 -2.13
C PHE A 118 12.45 15.39 -0.92
N SER A 119 11.14 15.50 -0.70
CA SER A 119 10.60 16.12 0.53
C SER A 119 10.83 15.23 1.76
N PHE A 120 11.04 13.92 1.55
CA PHE A 120 11.28 12.93 2.60
C PHE A 120 12.76 12.57 2.80
N LEU A 121 13.64 13.01 1.90
CA LEU A 121 15.05 12.58 1.87
C LEU A 121 16.03 13.73 2.24
N PRO A 122 17.09 13.45 3.01
CA PRO A 122 17.33 12.20 3.74
C PRO A 122 16.26 12.01 4.81
N PHE A 123 15.96 10.75 5.17
CA PHE A 123 14.99 10.49 6.23
C PHE A 123 15.49 11.12 7.54
N GLU A 124 14.69 12.04 8.10
CA GLU A 124 15.02 12.65 9.38
C GLU A 124 14.70 11.68 10.53
N ALA A 125 15.40 11.84 11.65
CA ALA A 125 15.16 11.02 12.85
C ALA A 125 13.76 11.19 13.47
N ASP A 126 12.94 12.17 13.04
CA ASP A 126 11.53 12.28 13.45
C ASP A 126 10.63 11.45 12.50
N PRO A 127 10.27 10.22 12.88
CA PRO A 127 9.58 9.29 11.98
C PRO A 127 8.18 9.78 11.64
N LYS A 128 7.61 10.72 12.42
CA LYS A 128 6.22 11.15 12.25
C LYS A 128 5.96 11.85 10.91
N LYS A 129 7.00 12.33 10.23
CA LYS A 129 6.87 13.03 8.95
C LYS A 129 7.17 12.16 7.73
N SER A 130 8.04 11.16 7.87
CA SER A 130 8.54 10.35 6.76
C SER A 130 8.17 8.88 6.81
N ALA A 131 7.60 8.36 7.91
CA ALA A 131 7.46 6.91 8.09
C ALA A 131 6.71 6.21 6.94
N SER A 132 5.66 6.82 6.38
CA SER A 132 4.97 6.25 5.20
C SER A 132 5.86 6.18 3.94
N ALA A 133 6.76 7.15 3.74
CA ALA A 133 7.69 7.13 2.62
C ALA A 133 8.87 6.18 2.89
N GLU A 134 9.33 6.15 4.13
CA GLU A 134 10.48 5.39 4.59
C GLU A 134 10.22 3.89 4.58
N ASP A 135 9.03 3.44 4.99
CA ASP A 135 8.68 2.01 5.16
C ASP A 135 8.47 1.25 3.83
N GLY A 136 8.71 1.91 2.69
CA GLY A 136 8.81 1.29 1.38
C GLY A 136 7.55 0.57 0.91
N VAL A 137 7.72 -0.59 0.25
CA VAL A 137 6.62 -1.50 -0.08
C VAL A 137 6.24 -2.30 1.17
N SER A 138 5.37 -1.71 1.99
CA SER A 138 4.98 -2.22 3.31
C SER A 138 3.79 -3.19 3.29
N CYS A 139 3.51 -3.81 4.44
CA CYS A 139 2.44 -4.78 4.64
C CYS A 139 1.09 -4.26 4.15
N SER A 140 0.71 -3.06 4.58
CA SER A 140 -0.58 -2.45 4.24
C SER A 140 -0.71 -2.09 2.76
N VAL A 141 0.40 -2.00 2.01
CA VAL A 141 0.33 -1.77 0.57
C VAL A 141 -0.17 -3.05 -0.09
N CYS A 142 0.58 -4.14 0.04
CA CYS A 142 0.25 -5.40 -0.62
C CYS A 142 -1.05 -6.01 -0.10
N HIS A 143 -1.28 -5.96 1.21
CA HIS A 143 -2.47 -6.54 1.82
C HIS A 143 -3.74 -5.69 1.67
N GLN A 144 -3.67 -4.48 1.11
CA GLN A 144 -4.88 -3.70 0.75
C GLN A 144 -5.19 -3.68 -0.74
N ILE A 145 -4.34 -4.29 -1.59
CA ILE A 145 -4.61 -4.41 -3.03
C ILE A 145 -5.88 -5.26 -3.20
N SER A 146 -6.93 -4.65 -3.78
CA SER A 146 -8.16 -5.36 -4.10
C SER A 146 -8.00 -6.17 -5.39
N ARG A 147 -8.95 -7.08 -5.64
CA ARG A 147 -9.01 -7.86 -6.89
C ARG A 147 -9.33 -7.02 -8.13
N GLU A 148 -9.74 -5.76 -7.95
CA GLU A 148 -10.21 -4.92 -9.04
C GLU A 148 -9.07 -4.64 -10.04
N LYS A 149 -9.31 -4.94 -11.33
CA LYS A 149 -8.38 -4.72 -12.45
C LYS A 149 -7.09 -5.54 -12.44
N LEU A 150 -6.89 -6.45 -11.49
CA LEU A 150 -5.67 -7.25 -11.47
C LEU A 150 -5.46 -7.99 -12.80
N GLY A 151 -4.23 -7.92 -13.32
CA GLY A 151 -3.85 -8.55 -14.58
C GLY A 151 -4.24 -7.76 -15.82
N THR A 152 -4.94 -6.62 -15.68
CA THR A 152 -5.25 -5.71 -16.79
C THR A 152 -4.30 -4.53 -16.83
N ARG A 153 -4.25 -3.85 -17.98
CA ARG A 153 -3.34 -2.71 -18.22
C ARG A 153 -3.52 -1.59 -17.20
N GLU A 154 -4.74 -1.40 -16.72
CA GLU A 154 -5.11 -0.37 -15.74
C GLU A 154 -4.49 -0.61 -14.36
N SER A 155 -4.08 -1.84 -14.04
CA SER A 155 -3.44 -2.18 -12.75
C SER A 155 -1.92 -2.07 -12.76
N PHE A 156 -1.30 -2.01 -13.94
CA PHE A 156 0.15 -1.86 -14.11
C PHE A 156 0.63 -0.46 -13.69
N ASN A 157 1.94 -0.27 -13.58
CA ASN A 157 2.56 0.96 -13.07
C ASN A 157 2.03 1.36 -11.68
N GLY A 158 1.77 0.39 -10.81
CA GLY A 158 1.09 0.60 -9.53
C GLY A 158 -0.28 1.26 -9.71
N GLY A 159 -1.06 0.82 -10.70
CA GLY A 159 -2.44 1.23 -10.92
C GLY A 159 -3.46 0.45 -10.08
N PHE A 160 -3.00 -0.30 -9.07
CA PHE A 160 -3.85 -1.13 -8.23
C PHE A 160 -4.85 -0.31 -7.42
N VAL A 161 -5.97 -0.95 -7.07
CA VAL A 161 -7.06 -0.34 -6.33
C VAL A 161 -6.97 -0.67 -4.85
N ILE A 162 -7.07 0.37 -4.02
CA ILE A 162 -7.26 0.27 -2.58
C ILE A 162 -8.71 0.63 -2.27
N GLU A 163 -9.43 -0.32 -1.67
CA GLU A 163 -10.82 -0.12 -1.27
C GLU A 163 -10.93 0.90 -0.11
N ALA A 164 -11.91 1.79 -0.20
CA ALA A 164 -12.26 2.63 0.94
C ALA A 164 -12.98 1.77 2.01
N PRO A 165 -12.79 2.06 3.31
CA PRO A 165 -13.49 1.34 4.35
C PRO A 165 -15.00 1.51 4.22
N THR A 166 -15.78 0.44 4.47
CA THR A 166 -17.25 0.48 4.37
C THR A 166 -17.91 1.07 5.62
N SER A 167 -17.17 1.14 6.72
CA SER A 167 -17.57 1.75 7.99
C SER A 167 -16.35 2.30 8.74
N PRO A 168 -16.51 3.16 9.76
CA PRO A 168 -15.37 3.68 10.49
C PRO A 168 -14.52 2.55 11.08
N ARG A 169 -13.20 2.59 10.85
CA ARG A 169 -12.22 1.60 11.35
C ARG A 169 -12.45 0.17 10.83
N THR A 170 -12.77 0.03 9.54
CA THR A 170 -12.85 -1.26 8.83
C THR A 170 -12.04 -1.23 7.53
N HIS A 171 -10.78 -0.79 7.61
CA HIS A 171 -9.86 -0.80 6.48
C HIS A 171 -9.57 -2.26 6.08
N PRO A 172 -9.95 -2.72 4.89
CA PRO A 172 -9.85 -4.12 4.52
C PRO A 172 -8.38 -4.55 4.35
N GLU A 173 -8.02 -5.68 4.95
CA GLU A 173 -6.73 -6.35 4.74
C GLU A 173 -6.99 -7.75 4.19
N TYR A 174 -6.31 -8.13 3.11
CA TYR A 174 -6.54 -9.36 2.38
C TYR A 174 -5.49 -10.39 2.75
N GLY A 175 -5.92 -11.53 3.28
CA GLY A 175 -5.07 -12.68 3.53
C GLY A 175 -5.66 -13.95 2.93
N PRO A 176 -4.85 -14.99 2.69
CA PRO A 176 -5.31 -16.20 2.03
C PRO A 176 -6.11 -17.13 2.95
N PHE A 177 -6.36 -16.72 4.19
CA PHE A 177 -6.87 -17.58 5.24
C PHE A 177 -8.13 -16.99 5.88
N ALA A 178 -9.08 -17.86 6.22
CA ALA A 178 -10.21 -17.49 7.07
C ALA A 178 -9.75 -17.18 8.50
N ILE A 179 -10.21 -16.08 9.10
CA ILE A 179 -9.73 -15.58 10.39
C ILE A 179 -10.89 -15.57 11.37
N GLN A 180 -10.76 -16.26 12.50
CA GLN A 180 -11.85 -16.29 13.48
C GLN A 180 -12.09 -14.90 14.06
N ALA A 181 -13.34 -14.63 14.43
CA ALA A 181 -13.80 -13.32 14.91
C ALA A 181 -12.95 -12.75 16.06
N GLY A 182 -12.42 -13.62 16.93
CA GLY A 182 -11.53 -13.22 18.03
C GLY A 182 -10.22 -12.59 17.53
N GLN A 183 -9.47 -13.27 16.66
CA GLN A 183 -8.22 -12.74 16.10
C GLN A 183 -8.48 -11.52 15.20
N GLN A 184 -9.57 -11.53 14.43
CA GLN A 184 -9.99 -10.38 13.62
C GLN A 184 -10.22 -9.15 14.51
N ARG A 185 -10.91 -9.32 15.64
CA ARG A 185 -11.13 -8.25 16.61
C ARG A 185 -9.83 -7.72 17.21
N ILE A 186 -8.90 -8.60 17.59
CA ILE A 186 -7.60 -8.23 18.16
C ILE A 186 -6.83 -7.35 17.17
N MET A 187 -6.73 -7.79 15.91
CA MET A 187 -6.07 -7.03 14.86
C MET A 187 -6.75 -5.67 14.69
N GLN A 188 -8.06 -5.64 14.48
CA GLN A 188 -8.82 -4.41 14.27
C GLN A 188 -8.62 -3.38 15.39
N THR A 189 -8.65 -3.79 16.65
CA THR A 189 -8.49 -2.86 17.77
C THR A 189 -7.04 -2.41 17.96
N SER A 190 -6.05 -3.25 17.67
CA SER A 190 -4.63 -2.95 17.89
C SER A 190 -4.00 -2.13 16.76
N THR A 191 -4.61 -2.19 15.57
CA THR A 191 -4.16 -1.52 14.34
C THR A 191 -5.06 -0.35 13.98
N GLY A 192 -5.80 0.22 14.91
CA GLY A 192 -6.63 1.41 14.65
C GLY A 192 -7.68 1.25 13.55
N GLY A 193 -8.13 0.02 13.28
CA GLY A 193 -9.22 -0.28 12.35
C GLY A 193 -8.87 -1.12 11.14
N PHE A 194 -7.71 -1.77 11.08
CA PHE A 194 -7.36 -2.65 9.97
C PHE A 194 -7.99 -4.02 10.20
N HIS A 195 -8.70 -4.50 9.20
CA HIS A 195 -9.68 -5.55 9.35
C HIS A 195 -9.36 -6.68 8.36
N PRO A 196 -8.84 -7.83 8.85
CA PRO A 196 -8.57 -8.95 7.96
C PRO A 196 -9.89 -9.46 7.39
N THR A 197 -9.96 -9.48 6.07
CA THR A 197 -11.02 -10.03 5.26
C THR A 197 -10.63 -11.46 4.88
N GLU A 198 -11.62 -12.35 4.88
CA GLU A 198 -11.35 -13.78 4.79
C GLU A 198 -11.13 -14.25 3.36
N ALA A 199 -10.20 -15.22 3.20
CA ALA A 199 -10.06 -16.06 2.01
C ALA A 199 -10.00 -15.27 0.68
N ALA A 200 -9.21 -14.20 0.69
CA ALA A 200 -9.03 -13.36 -0.48
C ALA A 200 -8.08 -14.04 -1.48
N GLU A 201 -8.63 -14.90 -2.35
CA GLU A 201 -7.84 -15.71 -3.30
C GLU A 201 -6.90 -14.88 -4.18
N HIS A 202 -7.24 -13.62 -4.48
CA HIS A 202 -6.41 -12.75 -5.31
C HIS A 202 -5.06 -12.41 -4.67
N ILE A 203 -4.88 -12.55 -3.35
CA ILE A 203 -3.58 -12.36 -2.69
C ILE A 203 -2.55 -13.42 -3.14
N ARG A 204 -3.03 -14.57 -3.63
CA ARG A 204 -2.22 -15.67 -4.18
C ARG A 204 -2.03 -15.58 -5.69
N ASP A 205 -2.63 -14.59 -6.35
CA ASP A 205 -2.53 -14.40 -7.79
C ASP A 205 -1.25 -13.64 -8.15
N SER A 206 -0.49 -14.13 -9.12
CA SER A 206 0.70 -13.45 -9.65
C SER A 206 0.40 -12.09 -10.26
N ALA A 207 -0.84 -11.84 -10.68
CA ALA A 207 -1.33 -10.55 -11.12
C ALA A 207 -1.20 -9.44 -10.06
N LEU A 208 -1.19 -9.78 -8.77
CA LEU A 208 -0.90 -8.83 -7.68
C LEU A 208 0.54 -8.30 -7.80
N CYS A 209 1.52 -9.18 -8.02
CA CYS A 209 2.91 -8.76 -8.24
C CYS A 209 3.03 -7.94 -9.54
N GLY A 210 2.24 -8.30 -10.55
CA GLY A 210 2.22 -7.64 -11.86
C GLY A 210 1.84 -6.16 -11.82
N THR A 211 1.21 -5.67 -10.75
CA THR A 211 0.87 -4.25 -10.62
C THR A 211 2.11 -3.38 -10.55
N CYS A 212 3.16 -3.82 -9.85
CA CYS A 212 4.44 -3.11 -9.75
C CYS A 212 5.50 -3.69 -10.71
N HIS A 213 5.40 -4.98 -11.05
CA HIS A 213 6.33 -5.67 -11.96
C HIS A 213 5.90 -5.60 -13.44
N THR A 214 5.22 -4.52 -13.81
CA THR A 214 4.94 -4.11 -15.18
C THR A 214 5.02 -2.58 -15.23
N LEU A 215 6.09 -2.05 -15.80
CA LEU A 215 6.40 -0.62 -15.85
C LEU A 215 6.44 -0.13 -17.31
N ILE A 216 5.47 0.71 -17.65
CA ILE A 216 5.31 1.35 -18.95
C ILE A 216 5.46 2.86 -18.78
N THR A 217 6.64 3.41 -18.98
CA THR A 217 6.89 4.85 -18.78
C THR A 217 6.46 5.69 -19.98
N GLU A 218 6.23 6.98 -19.74
CA GLU A 218 6.04 7.97 -20.79
C GLU A 218 7.40 8.49 -21.25
N THR A 219 7.66 8.48 -22.55
CA THR A 219 8.89 9.05 -23.11
C THR A 219 8.71 10.56 -23.26
N LEU A 220 9.62 11.33 -22.68
CA LEU A 220 9.59 12.79 -22.72
C LEU A 220 10.50 13.32 -23.84
N GLY A 221 9.96 14.22 -24.66
CA GLY A 221 10.67 15.02 -25.64
C GLY A 221 10.97 16.43 -25.12
N SER A 222 11.40 17.33 -25.99
CA SER A 222 11.79 18.70 -25.63
C SER A 222 10.73 19.43 -24.81
N GLY A 223 11.13 19.96 -23.65
CA GLY A 223 10.26 20.71 -22.74
C GLY A 223 9.24 19.83 -22.00
N GLY A 224 9.60 18.58 -21.69
CA GLY A 224 8.77 17.66 -20.90
C GLY A 224 7.52 17.13 -21.61
N LYS A 225 7.44 17.26 -22.95
CA LYS A 225 6.26 16.80 -23.70
C LYS A 225 6.29 15.29 -23.87
N VAL A 226 5.19 14.61 -23.55
CA VAL A 226 5.03 13.18 -23.85
C VAL A 226 5.05 12.97 -25.37
N VAL A 227 6.00 12.16 -25.85
CA VAL A 227 6.16 11.82 -27.28
C VAL A 227 5.95 10.34 -27.56
N GLY A 228 5.80 9.51 -26.52
CA GLY A 228 5.61 8.08 -26.67
C GLY A 228 5.45 7.36 -25.35
N SER A 229 5.40 6.04 -25.43
CA SER A 229 5.31 5.13 -24.30
C SER A 229 6.38 4.05 -24.46
N PHE A 230 7.08 3.73 -23.37
CA PHE A 230 8.21 2.81 -23.36
C PHE A 230 7.97 1.68 -22.34
N PRO A 231 7.99 0.41 -22.78
CA PRO A 231 7.91 -0.74 -21.87
C PRO A 231 9.26 -0.95 -21.18
N GLU A 232 9.50 -0.26 -20.07
CA GLU A 232 10.78 -0.25 -19.37
C GLU A 232 11.06 -1.56 -18.62
N GLN A 233 10.05 -2.11 -17.94
CA GLN A 233 10.15 -3.39 -17.23
C GLN A 233 8.89 -4.21 -17.49
N MET A 234 9.06 -5.42 -18.04
CA MET A 234 7.94 -6.31 -18.36
C MET A 234 7.98 -7.70 -17.68
N PRO A 235 8.61 -7.91 -16.50
CA PRO A 235 8.82 -9.27 -15.98
C PRO A 235 7.52 -10.05 -15.73
N TYR A 236 6.43 -9.40 -15.29
CA TYR A 236 5.14 -10.08 -15.16
C TYR A 236 4.57 -10.51 -16.52
N LEU A 237 4.63 -9.65 -17.54
CA LEU A 237 4.14 -9.99 -18.88
C LEU A 237 5.05 -11.00 -19.58
N GLU A 238 6.36 -10.95 -19.37
CA GLU A 238 7.31 -11.96 -19.83
C GLU A 238 7.00 -13.32 -19.21
N TRP A 239 6.77 -13.37 -17.89
CA TRP A 239 6.30 -14.57 -17.20
C TRP A 239 4.96 -15.05 -17.76
N LEU A 240 3.97 -14.16 -17.91
CA LEU A 240 2.61 -14.48 -18.38
C LEU A 240 2.60 -15.10 -19.78
N HIS A 241 3.52 -14.70 -20.64
CA HIS A 241 3.65 -15.21 -22.02
C HIS A 241 4.74 -16.28 -22.18
N SER A 242 5.25 -16.84 -21.07
CA SER A 242 6.17 -17.96 -21.05
C SER A 242 5.47 -19.28 -20.71
N ASP A 243 6.23 -20.36 -20.54
CA ASP A 243 5.71 -21.65 -20.05
C ASP A 243 5.43 -21.68 -18.54
N TYR A 244 5.90 -20.68 -17.78
CA TYR A 244 5.82 -20.68 -16.32
C TYR A 244 4.42 -20.56 -15.72
N PRO A 245 3.43 -19.84 -16.29
CA PRO A 245 2.12 -19.66 -15.66
C PRO A 245 1.38 -20.98 -15.39
N ASN A 246 1.67 -22.01 -16.19
CA ASN A 246 1.11 -23.36 -16.01
C ASN A 246 1.92 -24.24 -15.03
N LYS A 247 3.04 -23.74 -14.49
CA LYS A 247 4.01 -24.49 -13.69
C LYS A 247 4.22 -23.89 -12.29
N SER A 248 4.26 -22.57 -12.18
CA SER A 248 4.64 -21.86 -10.95
C SER A 248 4.07 -20.44 -10.94
N THR A 249 3.68 -19.97 -9.78
CA THR A 249 3.30 -18.56 -9.53
C THR A 249 4.51 -17.77 -9.06
N CYS A 250 4.48 -16.44 -9.19
CA CYS A 250 5.47 -15.54 -8.58
C CYS A 250 5.70 -15.89 -7.10
N GLN A 251 4.61 -16.07 -6.36
CA GLN A 251 4.61 -16.41 -4.95
C GLN A 251 5.29 -17.76 -4.68
N SER A 252 5.04 -18.78 -5.50
CA SER A 252 5.60 -20.12 -5.26
C SER A 252 7.13 -20.16 -5.27
N CYS A 253 7.78 -19.25 -6.02
CA CYS A 253 9.24 -19.14 -6.05
C CYS A 253 9.77 -18.07 -5.08
N HIS A 254 9.13 -16.89 -5.02
CA HIS A 254 9.64 -15.74 -4.26
C HIS A 254 9.15 -15.66 -2.82
N MET A 255 8.09 -16.39 -2.50
CA MET A 255 7.52 -16.54 -1.16
C MET A 255 7.37 -18.04 -0.87
N PRO A 256 8.45 -18.79 -0.61
CA PRO A 256 8.38 -20.24 -0.47
C PRO A 256 7.41 -20.66 0.65
N GLU A 257 6.70 -21.76 0.41
CA GLU A 257 5.75 -22.33 1.37
C GLU A 257 6.49 -23.00 2.54
N VAL A 258 5.99 -22.80 3.75
CA VAL A 258 6.34 -23.59 4.93
C VAL A 258 5.56 -24.90 4.86
N HIS A 259 6.26 -26.01 4.62
CA HIS A 259 5.67 -27.34 4.44
C HIS A 259 5.26 -28.04 5.75
N GLU A 260 4.71 -27.27 6.71
CA GLU A 260 4.05 -27.75 7.91
C GLU A 260 3.02 -26.74 8.40
N ALA A 261 2.16 -27.13 9.35
CA ALA A 261 1.20 -26.20 9.91
C ALA A 261 1.88 -25.22 10.88
N VAL A 262 1.95 -23.95 10.52
CA VAL A 262 2.51 -22.87 11.37
C VAL A 262 1.51 -21.73 11.53
N PRO A 263 1.49 -21.02 12.66
CA PRO A 263 0.65 -19.84 12.81
C PRO A 263 1.19 -18.69 11.95
N VAL A 264 0.28 -17.79 11.56
CA VAL A 264 0.63 -16.53 10.85
C VAL A 264 0.74 -15.33 11.80
N THR A 265 0.59 -15.54 13.11
CA THR A 265 0.76 -14.53 14.17
C THR A 265 1.21 -15.21 15.46
N ALA A 266 2.05 -14.53 16.25
CA ALA A 266 2.43 -15.00 17.59
C ALA A 266 1.33 -14.78 18.64
N VAL A 267 0.34 -13.92 18.36
CA VAL A 267 -0.73 -13.58 19.30
C VAL A 267 -1.95 -14.46 19.03
N LEU A 268 -2.13 -15.50 19.87
CA LEU A 268 -3.24 -16.46 19.78
C LEU A 268 -3.35 -17.08 18.36
N GLY A 269 -2.20 -17.36 17.76
CA GLY A 269 -2.07 -17.91 16.42
C GLY A 269 -2.63 -19.33 16.31
N VAL A 270 -3.43 -19.55 15.27
CA VAL A 270 -3.90 -20.88 14.88
C VAL A 270 -2.98 -21.37 13.77
N PRO A 271 -2.38 -22.58 13.89
CA PRO A 271 -1.56 -23.16 12.83
C PRO A 271 -2.33 -23.34 11.52
N ARG A 272 -1.67 -23.07 10.40
CA ARG A 272 -2.23 -23.17 9.04
C ARG A 272 -1.23 -23.83 8.11
N THR A 273 -1.72 -24.65 7.19
CA THR A 273 -0.94 -25.16 6.06
C THR A 273 -0.93 -24.14 4.92
N GLY A 274 0.08 -24.16 4.06
CA GLY A 274 0.18 -23.21 2.95
C GLY A 274 0.55 -21.78 3.38
N VAL A 275 1.30 -21.64 4.47
CA VAL A 275 1.87 -20.34 4.89
C VAL A 275 3.10 -20.06 4.02
N HIS A 276 3.20 -18.85 3.49
CA HIS A 276 4.30 -18.45 2.63
C HIS A 276 5.24 -17.47 3.37
N LEU A 277 6.54 -17.70 3.26
CA LEU A 277 7.57 -16.83 3.81
C LEU A 277 7.65 -15.51 3.04
N HIS A 278 7.99 -14.42 3.72
CA HIS A 278 8.02 -13.07 3.14
C HIS A 278 9.44 -12.64 2.76
N VAL A 279 10.21 -13.57 2.20
CA VAL A 279 11.64 -13.37 1.91
C VAL A 279 11.86 -12.57 0.60
N PHE A 280 10.95 -12.71 -0.37
CA PHE A 280 10.97 -12.00 -1.67
C PHE A 280 12.33 -12.03 -2.38
N VAL A 281 13.07 -13.14 -2.24
CA VAL A 281 14.44 -13.24 -2.75
C VAL A 281 14.41 -13.26 -4.27
N ALA A 282 15.22 -12.40 -4.88
CA ALA A 282 15.45 -12.33 -6.32
C ALA A 282 16.95 -12.13 -6.61
N ALA A 283 17.32 -12.00 -7.88
CA ALA A 283 18.73 -11.96 -8.30
C ALA A 283 19.56 -10.77 -7.76
N ASN A 284 18.94 -9.77 -7.13
CA ASN A 284 19.61 -8.56 -6.64
C ASN A 284 20.26 -8.73 -5.25
N PHE A 285 21.09 -9.75 -5.09
CA PHE A 285 21.89 -9.96 -3.88
C PHE A 285 22.95 -8.86 -3.68
N PHE A 286 23.30 -8.14 -4.76
CA PHE A 286 24.24 -7.01 -4.69
C PHE A 286 23.68 -5.88 -3.82
N MET A 287 22.45 -5.42 -4.08
CA MET A 287 21.84 -4.36 -3.28
C MET A 287 21.61 -4.79 -1.84
N GLN A 288 21.12 -6.01 -1.61
CA GLN A 288 20.98 -6.54 -0.24
C GLN A 288 22.31 -6.60 0.49
N GLY A 289 23.40 -6.99 -0.20
CA GLY A 289 24.75 -6.96 0.34
C GLY A 289 25.25 -5.55 0.66
N MET A 290 24.95 -4.57 -0.21
CA MET A 290 25.25 -3.15 0.02
C MET A 290 24.51 -2.61 1.24
N LEU A 291 23.19 -2.82 1.30
CA LEU A 291 22.34 -2.41 2.42
C LEU A 291 22.87 -2.97 3.74
N ASN A 292 23.17 -4.27 3.80
CA ASN A 292 23.71 -4.89 5.01
C ASN A 292 25.11 -4.34 5.39
N ARG A 293 25.98 -4.11 4.41
CA ARG A 293 27.34 -3.60 4.63
C ARG A 293 27.35 -2.17 5.16
N TYR A 294 26.49 -1.30 4.62
CA TYR A 294 26.43 0.14 4.91
C TYR A 294 25.23 0.50 5.78
N ARG A 295 24.71 -0.46 6.56
CA ARG A 295 23.45 -0.32 7.29
C ARG A 295 23.35 0.88 8.24
N GLN A 296 24.48 1.30 8.80
CA GLN A 296 24.55 2.49 9.66
C GLN A 296 24.47 3.79 8.84
N ASP A 297 25.09 3.81 7.66
CA ASP A 297 25.12 4.99 6.79
C ASP A 297 23.81 5.16 6.01
N LEU A 298 23.11 4.05 5.75
CA LEU A 298 21.86 3.98 4.98
C LEU A 298 20.60 3.84 5.85
N ASP A 299 20.76 3.79 7.18
CA ASP A 299 19.68 3.65 8.15
C ASP A 299 18.72 2.47 7.88
N VAL A 300 19.30 1.26 7.71
CA VAL A 300 18.58 -0.02 7.46
C VAL A 300 18.74 -1.06 8.58
#